data_AF-A0A2L0GIR0-F1
#
_entry.id   AF-A0A2L0GIR0-F1
#
_cell.length_a   1.000
_cell.length_b   1.000
_cell.length_c   1.000
_cell.angle_alpha   90.00
_cell.angle_beta   90.00
_cell.angle_gamma   90.00
#
_symmetry.space_group_name_H-M   'P 1'
#
loop_
_entity.id
_entity.type
_entity.pdbx_description
1 polymer ?
#
loop_
_entity_poly.entity_id
_entity_poly.type
_entity_poly.pdbx_seq_one_letter_code
_entity_poly.pdbx_strand_id
1 'polypeptide(L)'
;MPEASNSLWDTLQQGNRWWPSYQNNRDDPLSWRHAAAIMLRTVDHEPVFAALPALFWELDDLTGEQVCHRLSGPISPIDHSIWIEVWLEHFTSWNDPVKQLIEQHCIAPDARQFADLLTRLDGIAFADFVLAAYEQTIFMSSTDNFAAGADPLPLLSADLTARPFLRLSRNYFLRFWSELGETATLPDDAFDGIDFNRCGGPALMLEHGR
;
A
#
# COMPACT_ATOMS: atom_id res chain seq x y z
N MET A 1 -14.62 9.09 -42.41
CA MET A 1 -13.45 8.81 -41.54
C MET A 1 -13.85 7.64 -40.66
N PRO A 2 -13.07 6.56 -40.55
CA PRO A 2 -13.37 5.54 -39.57
C PRO A 2 -13.09 6.13 -38.18
N GLU A 3 -14.05 6.03 -37.26
CA GLU A 3 -13.81 6.29 -35.84
C GLU A 3 -12.67 5.37 -35.39
N ALA A 4 -11.60 5.95 -34.86
CA ALA A 4 -10.58 5.15 -34.18
C ALA A 4 -11.29 4.45 -33.02
N SER A 5 -11.49 3.14 -33.11
CA SER A 5 -12.01 2.37 -31.99
C SER A 5 -11.05 2.56 -30.83
N ASN A 6 -11.47 3.28 -29.78
CA ASN A 6 -10.73 3.33 -28.53
C ASN A 6 -10.41 1.89 -28.13
N SER A 7 -9.17 1.61 -27.74
CA SER A 7 -8.82 0.25 -27.36
C SER A 7 -9.64 -0.14 -26.13
N LEU A 8 -9.92 -1.43 -25.97
CA LEU A 8 -10.59 -1.94 -24.76
C LEU A 8 -9.85 -1.49 -23.49
N TRP A 9 -8.52 -1.38 -23.56
CA TRP A 9 -7.67 -0.87 -22.48
C TRP A 9 -7.95 0.58 -22.13
N ASP A 10 -8.06 1.46 -23.13
CA ASP A 10 -8.41 2.88 -22.91
C ASP A 10 -9.78 2.99 -22.24
N THR A 11 -10.72 2.14 -22.65
CA THR A 11 -12.08 2.11 -22.10
C THR A 11 -12.10 1.63 -20.65
N LEU A 12 -11.27 0.65 -20.29
CA LEU A 12 -11.17 0.13 -18.92
C LEU A 12 -10.41 1.06 -17.99
N GLN A 13 -9.45 1.84 -18.52
CA GLN A 13 -8.71 2.86 -17.80
C GLN A 13 -9.56 4.12 -17.55
N GLN A 14 -10.39 4.50 -18.50
CA GLN A 14 -11.11 5.77 -18.45
C GLN A 14 -12.01 5.87 -17.22
N GLY A 15 -11.69 6.83 -16.34
CA GLY A 15 -12.43 7.08 -15.10
C GLY A 15 -12.21 6.05 -14.00
N ASN A 16 -11.37 5.04 -14.21
CA ASN A 16 -11.06 4.04 -13.19
C ASN A 16 -9.95 4.54 -12.26
N ARG A 17 -10.32 4.91 -11.03
CA ARG A 17 -9.38 5.43 -10.02
C ARG A 17 -8.41 4.40 -9.47
N TRP A 18 -8.72 3.11 -9.64
CA TRP A 18 -7.86 2.00 -9.25
C TRP A 18 -6.82 1.65 -10.30
N TRP A 19 -6.85 2.31 -11.47
CA TRP A 19 -5.95 1.99 -12.57
C TRP A 19 -4.49 2.29 -12.18
N PRO A 20 -3.56 1.32 -12.33
CA PRO A 20 -2.16 1.56 -11.99
C PRO A 20 -1.57 2.71 -12.82
N SER A 21 -0.87 3.64 -12.18
CA SER A 21 -0.15 4.68 -12.89
C SER A 21 0.98 4.04 -13.71
N TYR A 22 1.00 4.25 -15.04
CA TYR A 22 1.97 3.65 -15.94
C TYR A 22 3.36 4.26 -15.71
N GLN A 23 4.06 3.81 -14.67
CA GLN A 23 5.49 4.05 -14.54
C GLN A 23 6.20 2.91 -15.27
N ASN A 24 6.95 3.25 -16.32
CA ASN A 24 7.77 2.29 -17.07
C ASN A 24 8.53 1.37 -16.09
N ASN A 25 8.44 0.05 -16.31
CA ASN A 25 9.04 -1.03 -15.52
C ASN A 25 8.37 -1.38 -14.18
N ARG A 26 7.28 -0.72 -13.77
CA ARG A 26 6.58 -1.08 -12.51
C ARG A 26 5.41 -2.04 -12.68
N ASP A 27 4.63 -1.87 -13.74
CA ASP A 27 3.38 -2.60 -13.94
C ASP A 27 3.27 -3.11 -15.38
N ASP A 28 3.56 -4.41 -15.57
CA ASP A 28 3.29 -5.12 -16.83
C ASP A 28 1.77 -5.02 -17.15
N PRO A 29 1.35 -4.77 -18.41
CA PRO A 29 -0.06 -4.85 -18.82
C PRO A 29 -0.76 -6.16 -18.41
N LEU A 30 -0.02 -7.26 -18.24
CA LEU A 30 -0.52 -8.55 -17.75
C LEU A 30 -0.40 -8.73 -16.22
N SER A 31 -0.08 -7.67 -15.49
CA SER A 31 0.01 -7.67 -14.02
C SER A 31 -1.34 -7.94 -13.36
N TRP A 32 -1.30 -8.65 -12.23
CA TRP A 32 -2.47 -8.84 -11.36
C TRP A 32 -3.10 -7.51 -10.93
N ARG A 33 -2.32 -6.41 -10.89
CA ARG A 33 -2.81 -5.07 -10.56
C ARG A 33 -3.81 -4.54 -11.57
N HIS A 34 -3.61 -4.81 -12.86
CA HIS A 34 -4.59 -4.44 -13.89
C HIS A 34 -5.88 -5.25 -13.73
N ALA A 35 -5.76 -6.55 -13.44
CA ALA A 35 -6.93 -7.38 -13.13
C ALA A 35 -7.69 -6.88 -11.89
N ALA A 36 -6.97 -6.55 -10.82
CA ALA A 36 -7.54 -5.97 -9.60
C ALA A 36 -8.25 -4.64 -9.89
N ALA A 37 -7.62 -3.74 -10.64
CA ALA A 37 -8.22 -2.47 -11.04
C ALA A 37 -9.51 -2.64 -11.85
N ILE A 38 -9.54 -3.62 -12.77
CA ILE A 38 -10.75 -3.93 -13.55
C ILE A 38 -11.87 -4.45 -12.62
N MET A 39 -11.57 -5.33 -11.68
CA MET A 39 -12.57 -5.87 -10.75
C MET A 39 -13.04 -4.83 -9.72
N LEU A 40 -12.17 -3.90 -9.34
CA LEU A 40 -12.48 -2.79 -8.42
C LEU A 40 -13.12 -1.58 -9.11
N ARG A 41 -13.27 -1.56 -10.44
CA ARG A 41 -13.78 -0.40 -11.19
C ARG A 41 -15.14 0.13 -10.70
N THR A 42 -15.96 -0.72 -10.09
CA THR A 42 -17.29 -0.37 -9.55
C THR A 42 -17.27 -0.08 -8.05
N VAL A 43 -16.13 -0.26 -7.39
CA VAL A 43 -15.94 0.07 -5.98
C VAL A 43 -15.70 1.56 -5.88
N ASP A 44 -16.54 2.24 -5.10
CA ASP A 44 -16.36 3.66 -4.82
C ASP A 44 -15.10 3.87 -3.97
N HIS A 45 -14.17 4.62 -4.53
CA HIS A 45 -12.86 4.92 -3.96
C HIS A 45 -12.91 5.97 -2.85
N GLU A 46 -13.89 6.89 -2.89
CA GLU A 46 -13.98 8.01 -1.95
C GLU A 46 -14.02 7.58 -0.47
N PRO A 47 -14.91 6.66 -0.03
CA PRO A 47 -14.96 6.26 1.37
C PRO A 47 -13.72 5.47 1.79
N VAL A 48 -13.12 4.68 0.89
CA VAL A 48 -11.85 3.99 1.16
C VAL A 48 -10.76 5.02 1.40
N PHE A 49 -10.58 5.96 0.48
CA PHE A 49 -9.49 6.93 0.53
C PHE A 49 -9.63 7.91 1.70
N ALA A 50 -10.85 8.23 2.12
CA ALA A 50 -11.11 9.00 3.33
C ALA A 50 -10.72 8.25 4.61
N ALA A 51 -10.80 6.92 4.62
CA ALA A 51 -10.45 6.09 5.77
C ALA A 51 -8.95 5.76 5.86
N LEU A 52 -8.23 5.74 4.73
CA LEU A 52 -6.80 5.38 4.68
C LEU A 52 -5.92 6.22 5.65
N PRO A 53 -6.05 7.56 5.76
CA PRO A 53 -5.28 8.33 6.72
C PRO A 53 -5.38 7.80 8.14
N ALA A 54 -6.61 7.69 8.67
CA ALA A 54 -6.83 7.23 10.04
C ALA A 54 -6.28 5.82 10.26
N LEU A 55 -6.51 4.93 9.30
CA LEU A 55 -6.03 3.55 9.34
C LEU A 55 -4.50 3.48 9.46
N PHE A 56 -3.77 4.20 8.60
CA PHE A 56 -2.31 4.14 8.60
C PHE A 56 -1.67 4.92 9.75
N TRP A 57 -2.31 5.98 10.27
CA TRP A 57 -1.88 6.62 11.51
C TRP A 57 -2.00 5.68 12.72
N GLU A 58 -3.06 4.89 12.80
CA GLU A 58 -3.20 3.86 13.85
C GLU A 58 -2.11 2.79 13.71
N LEU A 59 -1.78 2.37 12.49
CA LEU A 59 -0.69 1.42 12.25
C LEU A 59 0.69 1.99 12.60
N ASP A 60 0.92 3.28 12.37
CA ASP A 60 2.14 3.99 12.79
C ASP A 60 2.30 3.92 14.31
N ASP A 61 1.26 4.33 15.05
CA ASP A 61 1.26 4.32 16.52
C ASP A 61 1.47 2.89 17.06
N LEU A 62 0.74 1.90 16.54
CA LEU A 62 0.90 0.48 16.92
C LEU A 62 2.30 -0.05 16.62
N THR A 63 2.90 0.37 15.50
CA THR A 63 4.28 0.00 15.13
C THR A 63 5.26 0.56 16.16
N GLY A 64 5.13 1.84 16.50
CA GLY A 64 5.96 2.50 17.51
C GLY A 64 5.88 1.83 18.88
N GLU A 65 4.67 1.47 19.33
CA GLU A 65 4.46 0.74 20.59
C GLU A 65 5.15 -0.63 20.60
N GLN A 66 4.98 -1.41 19.52
CA GLN A 66 5.57 -2.75 19.41
C GLN A 66 7.09 -2.71 19.29
N VAL A 67 7.63 -1.73 18.56
CA VAL A 67 9.08 -1.49 18.49
C VAL A 67 9.62 -1.18 19.89
N CYS A 68 9.01 -0.25 20.63
CA CYS A 68 9.39 0.06 22.02
C CYS A 68 9.35 -1.18 22.93
N HIS A 69 8.32 -2.03 22.79
CA HIS A 69 8.22 -3.27 23.56
C HIS A 69 9.36 -4.26 23.23
N ARG A 70 9.70 -4.45 21.95
CA ARG A 70 10.81 -5.32 21.52
C ARG A 70 12.17 -4.83 22.03
N LEU A 71 12.33 -3.51 22.15
CA LEU A 71 13.56 -2.87 22.59
C LEU A 71 13.75 -2.81 24.11
N SER A 72 12.71 -3.11 24.89
CA SER A 72 12.78 -3.13 26.37
C SER A 72 13.68 -4.25 26.94
N GLY A 73 14.33 -5.04 26.08
CA GLY A 73 15.40 -6.00 26.41
C GLY A 73 16.79 -5.35 26.55
N PRO A 74 17.86 -6.14 26.79
CA PRO A 74 19.21 -5.60 27.00
C PRO A 74 19.79 -5.00 25.70
N ILE A 75 19.59 -3.68 25.56
CA ILE A 75 20.34 -2.70 24.75
C ILE A 75 20.74 -3.19 23.35
N SER A 76 19.79 -3.15 22.42
CA SER A 76 20.10 -3.00 21.00
C SER A 76 19.64 -1.59 20.56
N PRO A 77 20.45 -0.84 19.79
CA PRO A 77 19.95 0.37 19.15
C PRO A 77 18.76 0.04 18.25
N ILE A 78 17.82 0.97 18.13
CA ILE A 78 16.67 0.86 17.24
C ILE A 78 17.19 0.91 15.81
N ASP A 79 17.36 -0.25 15.18
CA ASP A 79 17.66 -0.30 13.76
C ASP A 79 16.36 -0.22 12.95
N HIS A 80 16.40 0.45 11.80
CA HIS A 80 15.30 0.50 10.84
C HIS A 80 14.82 -0.90 10.45
N SER A 81 15.68 -1.92 10.51
CA SER A 81 15.28 -3.31 10.30
C SER A 81 14.18 -3.80 11.26
N ILE A 82 14.23 -3.40 12.53
CA ILE A 82 13.18 -3.77 13.51
C ILE A 82 11.87 -3.04 13.19
N TRP A 83 11.97 -1.77 12.80
CA TRP A 83 10.81 -0.99 12.36
C TRP A 83 10.12 -1.66 11.17
N ILE A 84 10.88 -2.01 10.13
CA ILE A 84 10.35 -2.67 8.94
C ILE A 84 9.75 -4.03 9.25
N GLU A 85 10.40 -4.84 10.09
CA GLU A 85 9.84 -6.13 10.49
C GLU A 85 8.44 -5.97 11.11
N VAL A 86 8.31 -5.10 12.11
CA VAL A 86 7.02 -4.82 12.77
C VAL A 86 6.01 -4.22 11.80
N TRP A 87 6.44 -3.29 10.94
CA TRP A 87 5.58 -2.67 9.95
C TRP A 87 4.99 -3.70 8.96
N LEU A 88 5.81 -4.64 8.49
CA LEU A 88 5.38 -5.67 7.55
C LEU A 88 4.43 -6.69 8.20
N GLU A 89 4.53 -6.94 9.51
CA GLU A 89 3.66 -7.87 10.24
C GLU A 89 2.18 -7.52 10.12
N HIS A 90 1.83 -6.23 10.07
CA HIS A 90 0.45 -5.76 9.89
C HIS A 90 -0.21 -6.28 8.60
N PHE A 91 0.59 -6.61 7.57
CA PHE A 91 0.12 -6.99 6.24
C PHE A 91 0.36 -8.48 5.90
N THR A 92 1.06 -9.21 6.76
CA THR A 92 1.38 -10.63 6.54
C THR A 92 0.34 -11.58 7.13
N SER A 93 -0.58 -11.08 7.96
CA SER A 93 -1.61 -11.86 8.64
C SER A 93 -2.95 -11.89 7.89
N TRP A 94 -3.86 -12.76 8.34
CA TRP A 94 -5.26 -12.79 7.91
C TRP A 94 -6.04 -11.53 8.30
N ASN A 95 -5.50 -10.70 9.20
CA ASN A 95 -6.09 -9.48 9.72
C ASN A 95 -5.50 -8.22 9.05
N ASP A 96 -5.13 -8.33 7.78
CA ASP A 96 -4.62 -7.20 6.99
C ASP A 96 -5.68 -6.08 6.93
N PRO A 97 -5.41 -4.92 7.55
CA PRO A 97 -6.40 -3.86 7.74
C PRO A 97 -6.78 -3.20 6.42
N VAL A 98 -5.88 -3.17 5.42
CA VAL A 98 -6.17 -2.60 4.10
C VAL A 98 -7.07 -3.54 3.31
N LYS A 99 -6.84 -4.86 3.37
CA LYS A 99 -7.74 -5.85 2.75
C LYS A 99 -9.13 -5.79 3.35
N GLN A 100 -9.25 -5.72 4.67
CA GLN A 100 -10.54 -5.61 5.35
C GLN A 100 -11.29 -4.35 4.98
N LEU A 101 -10.60 -3.21 4.89
CA LEU A 101 -11.20 -1.97 4.44
C LEU A 101 -11.77 -2.12 3.02
N ILE A 102 -10.99 -2.64 2.07
CA ILE A 102 -11.46 -2.83 0.69
C ILE A 102 -12.64 -3.82 0.62
N GLU A 103 -12.55 -4.94 1.33
CA GLU A 103 -13.59 -5.97 1.39
C GLU A 103 -14.96 -5.38 1.76
N GLN A 104 -15.01 -4.47 2.73
CA GLN A 104 -16.25 -3.80 3.17
C GLN A 104 -16.94 -2.99 2.06
N HIS A 105 -16.17 -2.53 1.06
CA HIS A 105 -16.66 -1.74 -0.06
C HIS A 105 -16.89 -2.57 -1.33
N CYS A 106 -16.54 -3.85 -1.34
CA CYS A 106 -16.73 -4.79 -2.44
C CYS A 106 -18.19 -5.30 -2.55
N ILE A 107 -19.14 -4.41 -2.84
CA ILE A 107 -20.58 -4.73 -2.81
C ILE A 107 -21.09 -5.31 -4.14
N ALA A 108 -20.59 -4.82 -5.28
CA ALA A 108 -21.03 -5.23 -6.62
C ALA A 108 -20.60 -6.67 -6.96
N PRO A 109 -21.25 -7.38 -7.91
CA PRO A 109 -20.94 -8.78 -8.21
C PRO A 109 -19.46 -9.05 -8.55
N ASP A 110 -18.86 -8.24 -9.44
CA ASP A 110 -17.44 -8.36 -9.80
C ASP A 110 -16.53 -8.08 -8.59
N ALA A 111 -16.88 -7.08 -7.78
CA ALA A 111 -16.13 -6.70 -6.60
C ALA A 111 -16.21 -7.75 -5.47
N ARG A 112 -17.36 -8.43 -5.30
CA ARG A 112 -17.49 -9.54 -4.34
C ARG A 112 -16.59 -10.71 -4.69
N GLN A 113 -16.48 -11.04 -5.99
CA GLN A 113 -15.53 -12.06 -6.42
C GLN A 113 -14.08 -11.63 -6.13
N PHE A 114 -13.78 -10.34 -6.21
CA PHE A 114 -12.47 -9.82 -5.82
C PHE A 114 -12.24 -9.94 -4.31
N ALA A 115 -13.24 -9.65 -3.48
CA ALA A 115 -13.16 -9.82 -2.03
C ALA A 115 -12.74 -11.24 -1.63
N ASP A 116 -13.33 -12.26 -2.26
CA ASP A 116 -12.96 -13.67 -2.04
C ASP A 116 -11.47 -13.95 -2.37
N LEU A 117 -10.89 -13.18 -3.31
CA LEU A 117 -9.49 -13.31 -3.72
C LEU A 117 -8.52 -12.51 -2.85
N LEU A 118 -8.98 -11.52 -2.07
CA LEU A 118 -8.10 -10.67 -1.25
C LEU A 118 -7.24 -11.48 -0.29
N THR A 119 -7.81 -12.53 0.32
CA THR A 119 -7.11 -13.44 1.23
C THR A 119 -5.92 -14.15 0.58
N ARG A 120 -5.91 -14.25 -0.75
CA ARG A 120 -4.86 -14.91 -1.53
C ARG A 120 -3.78 -13.93 -1.98
N LEU A 121 -4.05 -12.63 -1.97
CA LEU A 121 -3.09 -11.61 -2.38
C LEU A 121 -2.02 -11.41 -1.30
N ASP A 122 -0.80 -11.09 -1.73
CA ASP A 122 0.22 -10.60 -0.82
C ASP A 122 -0.23 -9.25 -0.24
N GLY A 123 -0.26 -9.11 1.08
CA GLY A 123 -0.80 -7.91 1.72
C GLY A 123 0.06 -6.68 1.51
N ILE A 124 1.38 -6.84 1.45
CA ILE A 124 2.32 -5.75 1.22
C ILE A 124 2.14 -5.23 -0.22
N ALA A 125 2.12 -6.14 -1.19
CA ALA A 125 1.90 -5.79 -2.59
C ALA A 125 0.51 -5.17 -2.83
N PHE A 126 -0.51 -5.65 -2.11
CA PHE A 126 -1.86 -5.11 -2.17
C PHE A 126 -1.99 -3.73 -1.53
N ALA A 127 -1.40 -3.52 -0.36
CA ALA A 127 -1.36 -2.21 0.29
C ALA A 127 -0.66 -1.17 -0.59
N ASP A 128 0.45 -1.54 -1.25
CA ASP A 128 1.12 -0.67 -2.23
C ASP A 128 0.22 -0.31 -3.42
N PHE A 129 -0.55 -1.27 -3.94
CA PHE A 129 -1.51 -1.02 -5.02
C PHE A 129 -2.59 -0.01 -4.60
N VAL A 130 -3.15 -0.15 -3.40
CA VAL A 130 -4.15 0.79 -2.87
C VAL A 130 -3.55 2.18 -2.64
N LEU A 131 -2.35 2.24 -2.05
CA LEU A 131 -1.62 3.49 -1.82
C LEU A 131 -1.25 4.21 -3.14
N ALA A 132 -0.93 3.47 -4.20
CA ALA A 132 -0.66 4.05 -5.52
C ALA A 132 -1.91 4.73 -6.12
N ALA A 133 -3.08 4.09 -6.00
CA ALA A 133 -4.35 4.67 -6.45
C ALA A 133 -4.74 5.92 -5.64
N TYR A 134 -4.54 5.86 -4.32
CA TYR A 134 -4.75 6.99 -3.41
C TYR A 134 -3.82 8.17 -3.75
N GLU A 135 -2.53 7.91 -3.91
CA GLU A 135 -1.52 8.92 -4.27
C GLU A 135 -1.85 9.60 -5.60
N GLN A 136 -2.21 8.81 -6.62
CA GLN A 136 -2.64 9.37 -7.91
C GLN A 136 -3.85 10.30 -7.75
N THR A 137 -4.76 9.96 -6.86
CA THR A 137 -5.95 10.78 -6.59
C THR A 137 -5.58 12.08 -5.90
N ILE A 138 -4.67 12.07 -4.92
CA ILE A 138 -4.11 13.30 -4.34
C ILE A 138 -3.45 14.17 -5.42
N PHE A 139 -2.60 13.57 -6.27
CA PHE A 139 -1.94 14.31 -7.34
C PHE A 139 -2.93 14.94 -8.31
N MET A 140 -3.98 14.22 -8.71
CA MET A 140 -5.02 14.74 -9.61
C MET A 140 -5.95 15.77 -8.92
N SER A 141 -6.19 15.63 -7.62
CA SER A 141 -7.04 16.52 -6.82
C SER A 141 -6.31 17.74 -6.26
N SER A 142 -4.99 17.85 -6.43
CA SER A 142 -4.21 19.05 -6.11
C SER A 142 -4.59 20.29 -6.95
N THR A 143 -5.62 20.15 -7.79
CA THR A 143 -6.34 21.22 -8.49
C THR A 143 -7.65 21.68 -7.84
N ASP A 144 -8.29 20.94 -6.92
CA ASP A 144 -9.50 21.41 -6.20
C ASP A 144 -9.83 20.53 -4.97
N ASN A 145 -9.81 21.15 -3.78
CA ASN A 145 -10.45 20.70 -2.53
C ASN A 145 -10.45 19.19 -2.23
N PHE A 146 -9.33 18.66 -1.71
CA PHE A 146 -9.42 17.43 -0.91
C PHE A 146 -10.31 17.74 0.31
N ALA A 147 -11.42 17.02 0.45
CA ALA A 147 -12.44 17.29 1.45
C ALA A 147 -11.81 17.40 2.85
N ALA A 148 -12.01 18.58 3.46
CA ALA A 148 -11.48 18.94 4.77
C ALA A 148 -11.96 17.94 5.83
N GLY A 149 -11.05 17.13 6.37
CA GLY A 149 -11.38 16.21 7.46
C GLY A 149 -10.17 15.53 8.11
N ALA A 150 -9.19 15.09 7.32
CA ALA A 150 -7.98 14.43 7.82
C ALA A 150 -6.74 14.89 7.06
N ASP A 151 -5.61 15.01 7.78
CA ASP A 151 -4.31 15.28 7.15
C ASP A 151 -3.96 14.13 6.21
N PRO A 152 -3.56 14.41 4.96
CA PRO A 152 -3.24 13.37 3.98
C PRO A 152 -2.04 12.54 4.45
N LEU A 153 -1.96 11.30 3.97
CA LEU A 153 -0.80 10.44 4.26
C LEU A 153 0.51 11.12 3.81
N PRO A 154 1.59 11.00 4.57
CA PRO A 154 2.89 11.55 4.20
C PRO A 154 3.53 10.71 3.08
N LEU A 155 2.99 10.78 1.86
CA LEU A 155 3.49 10.04 0.69
C LEU A 155 4.43 10.87 -0.19
N LEU A 156 4.32 12.20 -0.10
CA LEU A 156 5.16 13.15 -0.84
C LEU A 156 6.58 13.16 -0.27
N SER A 157 7.46 12.34 -0.87
CA SER A 157 8.89 12.32 -0.56
C SER A 157 9.71 12.81 -1.75
N ALA A 158 10.93 13.31 -1.51
CA ALA A 158 11.86 13.71 -2.56
C ALA A 158 12.25 12.56 -3.51
N ASP A 159 12.15 11.32 -3.04
CA ASP A 159 12.36 10.13 -3.85
C ASP A 159 11.04 9.59 -4.40
N LEU A 160 10.61 10.13 -5.54
CA LEU A 160 9.42 9.65 -6.25
C LEU A 160 9.62 8.27 -6.90
N THR A 161 10.86 7.75 -6.91
CA THR A 161 11.22 6.46 -7.53
C THR A 161 11.09 5.26 -6.58
N ALA A 162 10.80 5.49 -5.30
CA ALA A 162 10.35 4.46 -4.37
C ALA A 162 8.86 4.13 -4.54
N ARG A 163 8.46 2.95 -4.07
CA ARG A 163 7.05 2.49 -4.00
C ARG A 163 6.30 3.26 -2.88
N PRO A 164 5.03 3.67 -3.07
CA PRO A 164 4.25 4.39 -2.05
C PRO A 164 4.29 3.76 -0.66
N PHE A 165 4.16 2.42 -0.57
CA PHE A 165 4.21 1.70 0.69
C PHE A 165 5.53 1.91 1.45
N LEU A 166 6.65 1.89 0.73
CA LEU A 166 7.98 2.09 1.31
C LEU A 166 8.19 3.53 1.75
N ARG A 167 7.73 4.50 0.94
CA ARG A 167 7.80 5.92 1.30
C ARG A 167 7.02 6.20 2.57
N LEU A 168 5.84 5.61 2.71
CA LEU A 168 5.01 5.77 3.89
C LEU A 168 5.71 5.25 5.14
N SER A 169 6.20 4.01 5.09
CA SER A 169 6.93 3.39 6.21
C SER A 169 8.17 4.19 6.61
N ARG A 170 8.95 4.67 5.63
CA ARG A 170 10.11 5.54 5.86
C ARG A 170 9.73 6.83 6.57
N ASN A 171 8.67 7.50 6.13
CA ASN A 171 8.25 8.77 6.71
C ASN A 171 7.73 8.61 8.14
N TYR A 172 7.03 7.52 8.43
CA TYR A 172 6.63 7.16 9.79
C TYR A 172 7.82 6.83 10.69
N PHE A 173 8.80 6.07 10.20
CA PHE A 173 10.04 5.85 10.94
C PHE A 173 10.77 7.15 11.30
N LEU A 174 10.90 8.07 10.35
CA LEU A 174 11.52 9.38 10.57
C LEU A 174 10.74 10.21 11.60
N ARG A 175 9.40 10.17 11.55
CA ARG A 175 8.53 10.79 12.54
C ARG A 175 8.78 10.20 13.93
N PHE A 176 8.71 8.88 14.07
CA PHE A 176 8.93 8.17 15.32
C PHE A 176 10.28 8.54 15.96
N TRP A 177 11.36 8.55 15.18
CA TRP A 177 12.68 8.97 15.66
C TRP A 177 12.74 10.44 16.09
N SER A 178 12.10 11.32 15.32
CA SER A 178 12.01 12.74 15.67
C SER A 178 11.26 12.95 16.98
N GLU A 179 10.24 12.14 17.28
CA GLU A 179 9.49 12.19 18.54
C GLU A 179 10.32 11.69 19.73
N LEU A 180 11.25 10.76 19.50
CA LEU A 180 12.24 10.33 20.50
C LEU A 180 13.39 11.33 20.72
N GLY A 181 13.46 12.40 19.91
CA GLY A 181 14.50 13.42 20.00
C GLY A 181 15.85 12.99 19.42
N GLU A 182 15.86 11.93 18.60
CA GLU A 182 17.07 11.38 17.99
C GLU A 182 17.08 11.57 16.45
N THR A 183 18.27 11.53 15.83
CA THR A 183 18.41 11.56 14.36
C THR A 183 18.61 10.17 13.79
N ALA A 184 17.64 9.69 13.03
CA ALA A 184 17.72 8.38 12.40
C ALA A 184 18.73 8.37 11.23
N THR A 185 19.48 7.29 11.10
CA THR A 185 20.21 6.97 9.87
C THR A 185 19.45 5.86 9.17
N LEU A 186 19.04 6.09 7.92
CA LEU A 186 18.35 5.08 7.13
C LEU A 186 19.39 4.26 6.33
N PRO A 187 19.33 2.92 6.38
CA PRO A 187 20.10 2.09 5.46
C PRO A 187 19.59 2.30 4.03
N ASP A 188 20.51 2.40 3.06
CA ASP A 188 20.18 2.58 1.64
C ASP A 188 19.46 1.36 1.03
N ASP A 189 19.55 0.20 1.68
CA ASP A 189 19.14 -1.14 1.20
C ASP A 189 17.98 -1.77 1.98
N ALA A 190 17.37 -1.06 2.93
CA ALA A 190 16.43 -1.65 3.89
C ALA A 190 15.14 -2.25 3.28
N PHE A 191 14.92 -2.08 1.98
CA PHE A 191 13.74 -2.54 1.25
C PHE A 191 14.08 -3.50 0.10
N ASP A 192 15.36 -3.85 -0.06
CA ASP A 192 15.81 -4.77 -1.09
C ASP A 192 15.27 -6.18 -0.79
N GLY A 193 14.32 -6.65 -1.61
CA GLY A 193 13.77 -8.01 -1.51
C GLY A 193 12.25 -8.11 -1.47
N ILE A 194 11.51 -6.99 -1.32
CA ILE A 194 10.05 -7.01 -1.39
C ILE A 194 9.60 -7.05 -2.86
N ASP A 195 9.00 -8.16 -3.27
CA ASP A 195 8.41 -8.31 -4.61
C ASP A 195 6.98 -7.75 -4.64
N PHE A 196 6.87 -6.46 -4.98
CA PHE A 196 5.59 -5.77 -5.16
C PHE A 196 4.80 -6.25 -6.38
N ASN A 197 5.39 -7.02 -7.29
CA ASN A 197 4.71 -7.57 -8.45
C ASN A 197 4.18 -8.99 -8.20
N ARG A 198 4.51 -9.58 -7.05
CA ARG A 198 4.01 -10.87 -6.62
C ARG A 198 2.49 -10.88 -6.49
N CYS A 199 1.88 -11.91 -7.06
CA CYS A 199 0.49 -12.29 -6.79
C CYS A 199 0.50 -13.61 -5.99
N GLY A 200 -0.11 -13.63 -4.80
CA GLY A 200 -0.03 -14.78 -3.89
C GLY A 200 0.77 -14.47 -2.63
N GLY A 201 0.30 -14.94 -1.46
CA GLY A 201 1.06 -14.83 -0.20
C GLY A 201 2.47 -15.43 -0.28
N PRO A 202 3.33 -15.19 0.74
CA PRO A 202 4.67 -15.77 0.79
C PRO A 202 4.58 -17.27 0.54
N ALA A 203 5.54 -17.80 -0.21
CA ALA A 203 5.57 -19.23 -0.44
C ALA A 203 5.85 -19.77 0.96
N LEU A 204 4.85 -20.32 1.62
CA LEU A 204 5.05 -21.07 2.85
C LEU A 204 6.18 -22.02 2.49
N MET A 205 7.36 -21.78 3.07
CA MET A 205 8.53 -22.59 2.83
C MET A 205 8.14 -24.00 3.23
N LEU A 206 7.79 -24.82 2.23
CA LEU A 206 7.79 -26.27 2.32
C LEU A 206 9.26 -26.72 2.33
N GLU A 207 10.00 -26.27 3.33
CA GLU A 207 11.31 -26.82 3.68
C GLU A 207 11.34 -26.91 5.20
N HIS A 208 10.79 -28.01 5.71
CA HIS A 208 11.39 -28.87 6.74
C HIS A 208 10.74 -30.25 6.57
N GLY A 209 11.22 -30.95 5.53
CA GLY A 209 10.73 -32.27 5.15
C GLY A 209 11.79 -33.00 4.34
N ARG A 210 12.96 -33.21 4.95
CA ARG A 210 13.86 -34.36 4.74
C ARG A 210 15.02 -34.34 5.73
#